data_AF-D2HMM4-F1
#
_entry.id   AF-D2HMM4-F1
#
_cell.length_a   1.000
_cell.length_b   1.000
_cell.length_c   1.000
_cell.angle_alpha   90.00
_cell.angle_beta   90.00
_cell.angle_gamma   90.00
#
_symmetry.space_group_name_H-M   'P 1'
#
loop_
_entity.id
_entity.type
_entity.pdbx_description
1 polymer ?
#
loop_
_entity_poly.entity_id
_entity_poly.type
_entity_poly.pdbx_seq_one_letter_code
_entity_poly.pdbx_strand_id
1 'polypeptide(L)'
;QATLLDFAWRSAFKEVSLPMAHCITTATEDFSTKILQQELNERSLAVTYAMNLVNVQQVWQDSHLVPEEDQPKKIAKASFCSDIMEKLDTMLPLALACRDDSFQEIRANFVEACCEVATAVLARLQERVKEFPSKAPLTNLHTLLSTAVYVFQHFMQYDNLMKENTKKPIFLVPVQRYQEFINTLQFQVTDYCVRVCATSILQDAESHHWDDYKAFYEGERCSFSLQMWHYFFCALRHDLWTILPPKLAQVILTEVLEKSLGLLASRYARAHPSYKRTPQIRLDVTTILICTEKMLWSVCTSVQKLLNPHEYIDDKIFKIHTHCNNLFTTLVILTSPLTELYQTFRHGIDDSISDSRKPFFKQPLHWFSCISHFYPSLLRAPSSGRLTVEGQLKLLLSQPGCNWNLLLETLLHHDGLLLRILLKSSKRTFQEQTSDTDNNLIQGSSLIEIIFKVLYHCNFSPQTFGNVFVSYMEDEQLWDFLYNIPGMRNLLFVKEVFYR
;
A
#
# COMPACT_ATOMS: atom_id res chain seq x y z
N GLN A 1 1.30 -33.10 53.18
CA GLN A 1 2.44 -33.11 52.25
C GLN A 1 2.05 -34.03 51.10
N ALA A 2 1.58 -33.48 49.99
CA ALA A 2 1.27 -34.24 48.80
C ALA A 2 2.53 -34.31 47.94
N THR A 3 3.18 -35.46 47.92
CA THR A 3 4.24 -35.80 46.97
C THR A 3 3.62 -35.91 45.58
N LEU A 4 3.61 -34.80 44.84
CA LEU A 4 3.45 -34.82 43.39
C LEU A 4 4.60 -35.67 42.84
N LEU A 5 4.27 -36.90 42.44
CA LEU A 5 5.13 -37.70 41.59
C LEU A 5 5.27 -36.93 40.28
N ASP A 6 6.34 -36.16 40.17
CA ASP A 6 6.80 -35.59 38.92
C ASP A 6 7.19 -36.78 38.05
N PHE A 7 6.23 -37.30 37.29
CA PHE A 7 6.48 -38.35 36.32
C PHE A 7 7.51 -37.78 35.36
N ALA A 8 8.75 -38.26 35.43
CA ALA A 8 9.84 -37.84 34.55
C ALA A 8 9.61 -38.40 33.14
N TRP A 9 8.48 -38.02 32.51
CA TRP A 9 8.13 -38.37 31.14
C TRP A 9 9.32 -38.07 30.23
N ARG A 10 10.02 -36.96 30.48
CA ARG A 10 11.24 -36.56 29.77
C ARG A 10 12.34 -37.62 29.76
N SER A 11 12.55 -38.36 30.85
CA SER A 11 13.51 -39.46 30.86
C SER A 11 13.03 -40.68 30.08
N ALA A 12 11.72 -40.94 30.04
CA ALA A 12 11.15 -42.04 29.25
C ALA A 12 11.23 -41.77 27.74
N PHE A 13 11.21 -40.51 27.32
CA PHE A 13 11.30 -40.13 25.90
C PHE A 13 12.73 -39.86 25.41
N LYS A 14 13.77 -39.91 26.27
CA LYS A 14 15.17 -39.75 25.85
C LYS A 14 15.62 -40.83 24.85
N GLU A 15 15.17 -42.07 25.02
CA GLU A 15 15.51 -43.15 24.07
C GLU A 15 14.81 -42.98 22.71
N VAL A 16 13.72 -42.21 22.68
CA VAL A 16 12.92 -41.95 21.47
C VAL A 16 13.33 -40.64 20.81
N SER A 17 14.14 -39.79 21.45
CA SER A 17 14.45 -38.44 20.94
C SER A 17 15.22 -38.48 19.61
N LEU A 18 16.22 -39.35 19.51
CA LEU A 18 17.05 -39.47 18.31
C LEU A 18 16.28 -40.09 17.13
N PRO A 19 15.50 -41.18 17.31
CA PRO A 19 14.56 -41.66 16.28
C PRO A 19 13.55 -40.59 15.85
N MET A 20 12.98 -39.84 16.81
CA MET A 20 12.00 -38.78 16.53
C MET A 20 12.63 -37.63 15.73
N ALA A 21 13.85 -37.23 16.07
CA ALA A 21 14.59 -36.19 15.35
C ALA A 21 14.88 -36.62 13.90
N HIS A 22 15.30 -37.87 13.69
CA HIS A 22 15.46 -38.43 12.35
C HIS A 22 14.13 -38.46 11.56
N CYS A 23 13.03 -38.86 12.21
CA CYS A 23 11.70 -38.84 11.59
C CYS A 23 11.26 -37.44 11.14
N ILE A 24 11.60 -36.38 11.88
CA ILE A 24 11.31 -34.99 11.48
C ILE A 24 12.04 -34.65 10.19
N THR A 25 13.33 -34.93 10.11
CA THR A 25 14.14 -34.67 8.92
C THR A 25 13.60 -35.44 7.71
N THR A 26 13.41 -36.76 7.84
CA THR A 26 12.89 -37.60 6.75
C THR A 26 11.47 -37.22 6.33
N ALA A 27 10.58 -36.92 7.27
CA ALA A 27 9.23 -36.47 6.92
C ALA A 27 9.25 -35.13 6.18
N THR A 28 10.12 -34.21 6.62
CA THR A 28 10.30 -32.89 6.00
C THR A 28 10.83 -32.97 4.59
N GLU A 29 11.84 -33.80 4.36
CA GLU A 29 12.36 -34.11 3.03
C GLU A 29 11.30 -34.77 2.14
N ASP A 30 10.59 -35.78 2.65
CA ASP A 30 9.60 -36.53 1.87
C ASP A 30 8.44 -35.65 1.40
N PHE A 31 7.85 -34.83 2.29
CA PHE A 31 6.75 -33.98 1.86
C PHE A 31 7.22 -32.83 0.96
N SER A 32 8.40 -32.24 1.23
CA SER A 32 8.88 -31.10 0.45
C SER A 32 9.25 -31.52 -0.98
N THR A 33 9.93 -32.65 -1.14
CA THR A 33 10.25 -33.22 -2.45
C THR A 33 9.01 -33.59 -3.24
N LYS A 34 8.01 -34.23 -2.61
CA LYS A 34 6.73 -34.56 -3.26
C LYS A 34 6.01 -33.33 -3.79
N ILE A 35 5.88 -32.28 -2.96
CA ILE A 35 5.20 -31.04 -3.36
C ILE A 35 5.99 -30.34 -4.48
N LEU A 36 7.32 -30.25 -4.37
CA LEU A 36 8.16 -29.65 -5.41
C LEU A 36 8.12 -30.42 -6.74
N GLN A 37 8.00 -31.76 -6.71
CA GLN A 37 7.83 -32.57 -7.91
C GLN A 37 6.43 -32.43 -8.52
N GLN A 38 5.39 -32.41 -7.70
CA GLN A 38 4.02 -32.17 -8.15
C GLN A 38 3.92 -30.84 -8.89
N GLU A 39 4.49 -29.78 -8.34
CA GLU A 39 4.53 -28.46 -8.96
C GLU A 39 5.23 -28.47 -10.33
N LEU A 40 6.35 -29.19 -10.45
CA LEU A 40 7.07 -29.33 -11.71
C LEU A 40 6.22 -30.04 -12.78
N ASN A 41 5.48 -31.07 -12.37
CA ASN A 41 4.60 -31.85 -13.24
C ASN A 41 3.37 -31.04 -13.68
N GLU A 42 2.74 -30.31 -12.76
CA GLU A 42 1.64 -29.40 -13.10
C GLU A 42 2.10 -28.32 -14.08
N ARG A 43 3.34 -27.83 -13.92
CA ARG A 43 3.93 -26.87 -14.82
C ARG A 43 4.20 -27.43 -16.22
N SER A 44 4.75 -28.64 -16.34
CA SER A 44 5.06 -29.23 -17.65
C SER A 44 3.79 -29.52 -18.46
N LEU A 45 2.66 -29.73 -17.78
CA LEU A 45 1.35 -29.94 -18.38
C LEU A 45 0.59 -28.64 -18.68
N ALA A 46 0.97 -27.51 -18.08
CA ALA A 46 0.27 -26.25 -18.23
C ALA A 46 0.46 -25.65 -19.64
N VAL A 47 -0.66 -25.41 -20.32
CA VAL A 47 -0.69 -24.76 -21.65
C VAL A 47 -0.26 -23.29 -21.58
N THR A 48 -0.41 -22.66 -20.42
CA THR A 48 -0.08 -21.25 -20.18
C THR A 48 0.95 -21.12 -19.07
N TYR A 49 1.93 -20.23 -19.26
CA TYR A 49 2.93 -19.91 -18.24
C TYR A 49 2.39 -19.00 -17.13
N ALA A 50 1.13 -18.57 -17.20
CA ALA A 50 0.52 -17.71 -16.17
C ALA A 50 0.37 -18.47 -14.85
N MET A 51 0.81 -17.87 -13.74
CA MET A 51 0.61 -18.44 -12.42
C MET A 51 -0.84 -18.24 -11.98
N ASN A 52 -1.49 -19.33 -11.57
CA ASN A 52 -2.73 -19.25 -10.82
C ASN A 52 -2.47 -18.56 -9.47
N LEU A 53 -3.42 -17.82 -8.93
CA LEU A 53 -3.30 -17.07 -7.68
C LEU A 53 -4.28 -17.59 -6.62
N VAL A 54 -3.88 -17.61 -5.35
CA VAL A 54 -4.72 -17.89 -4.18
C VAL A 54 -4.57 -16.75 -3.18
N ASN A 55 -5.68 -16.37 -2.54
CA ASN A 55 -5.66 -15.41 -1.45
C ASN A 55 -4.92 -16.03 -0.26
N VAL A 56 -4.01 -15.27 0.34
CA VAL A 56 -3.38 -15.69 1.60
C VAL A 56 -4.48 -15.68 2.66
N GLN A 57 -4.91 -16.88 3.10
CA GLN A 57 -5.69 -16.98 4.32
C GLN A 57 -4.78 -16.53 5.47
N GLN A 58 -5.29 -15.71 6.39
CA GLN A 58 -4.57 -15.36 7.61
C GLN A 58 -4.49 -16.63 8.47
N VAL A 59 -3.49 -17.49 8.22
CA VAL A 59 -3.31 -18.78 8.91
C VAL A 59 -3.13 -18.56 10.43
N TRP A 60 -2.69 -17.37 10.85
CA TRP A 60 -2.34 -17.06 12.23
C TRP A 60 -2.96 -15.75 12.73
N GLN A 61 -4.30 -15.67 12.78
CA GLN A 61 -5.07 -14.49 13.26
C GLN A 61 -4.68 -14.01 14.67
N ASP A 62 -4.15 -14.88 15.52
CA ASP A 62 -3.84 -14.57 16.93
C ASP A 62 -2.41 -14.04 17.16
N SER A 63 -1.55 -14.02 16.13
CA SER A 63 -0.17 -13.55 16.24
C SER A 63 -0.04 -12.11 15.73
N HIS A 64 -0.14 -11.12 16.63
CA HIS A 64 0.05 -9.69 16.35
C HIS A 64 1.47 -9.28 15.90
N LEU A 65 2.26 -10.20 15.33
CA LEU A 65 3.70 -10.03 15.11
C LEU A 65 4.05 -9.36 13.77
N VAL A 66 3.17 -9.42 12.75
CA VAL A 66 3.41 -8.83 11.43
C VAL A 66 2.29 -7.85 11.08
N PRO A 67 2.60 -6.54 10.87
CA PRO A 67 1.60 -5.55 10.47
C PRO A 67 0.89 -5.96 9.16
N GLU A 68 -0.41 -5.69 9.06
CA GLU A 68 -1.20 -5.96 7.83
C GLU A 68 -0.60 -5.29 6.59
N GLU A 69 0.07 -4.15 6.75
CA GLU A 69 0.74 -3.41 5.67
C GLU A 69 1.92 -4.17 5.04
N ASP A 70 2.48 -5.13 5.77
CA ASP A 70 3.60 -5.95 5.33
C ASP A 70 3.14 -7.33 4.81
N GLN A 71 1.89 -7.74 5.04
CA GLN A 71 1.40 -9.08 4.65
C GLN A 71 1.06 -9.18 3.15
N PRO A 72 1.46 -10.26 2.46
CA PRO A 72 1.09 -10.50 1.07
C PRO A 72 -0.40 -10.82 0.95
N LYS A 73 -1.06 -10.32 -0.11
CA LYS A 73 -2.50 -10.52 -0.34
C LYS A 73 -2.81 -11.79 -1.12
N LYS A 74 -2.01 -12.06 -2.16
CA LYS A 74 -2.13 -13.27 -2.97
C LYS A 74 -0.78 -13.89 -3.19
N ILE A 75 -0.76 -15.21 -3.21
CA ILE A 75 0.39 -16.05 -3.56
C ILE A 75 0.00 -16.97 -4.72
N ALA A 76 0.95 -17.69 -5.30
CA ALA A 76 0.61 -18.65 -6.35
C ALA A 76 -0.39 -19.72 -5.82
N LYS A 77 -1.35 -20.18 -6.63
CA LYS A 77 -2.31 -21.24 -6.27
C LYS A 77 -1.64 -22.61 -6.17
N ALA A 78 -0.65 -22.84 -7.03
CA ALA A 78 0.33 -23.91 -6.87
C ALA A 78 1.50 -23.40 -6.02
N SER A 79 1.20 -22.68 -4.93
CA SER A 79 2.22 -22.29 -3.95
C SER A 79 2.54 -23.55 -3.16
N PHE A 80 3.37 -24.39 -3.77
CA PHE A 80 4.15 -25.39 -3.07
C PHE A 80 4.77 -24.79 -1.79
N CYS A 81 5.08 -23.48 -1.78
CA CYS A 81 5.52 -22.76 -0.59
C CYS A 81 4.45 -22.74 0.51
N SER A 82 3.18 -22.48 0.20
CA SER A 82 2.06 -22.51 1.17
C SER A 82 1.90 -23.92 1.73
N ASP A 83 1.83 -24.93 0.87
CA ASP A 83 1.63 -26.33 1.28
C ASP A 83 2.82 -26.83 2.11
N ILE A 84 4.05 -26.41 1.77
CA ILE A 84 5.26 -26.71 2.54
C ILE A 84 5.24 -25.98 3.88
N MET A 85 4.91 -24.68 3.92
CA MET A 85 4.85 -23.92 5.16
C MET A 85 3.77 -24.47 6.09
N GLU A 86 2.58 -24.82 5.58
CA GLU A 86 1.51 -25.43 6.37
C GLU A 86 1.95 -26.76 6.99
N LYS A 87 2.68 -27.60 6.25
CA LYS A 87 3.23 -28.84 6.81
C LYS A 87 4.31 -28.58 7.86
N LEU A 88 5.19 -27.59 7.66
CA LEU A 88 6.18 -27.19 8.67
C LEU A 88 5.50 -26.64 9.93
N ASP A 89 4.43 -25.88 9.77
CA ASP A 89 3.62 -25.31 10.84
C ASP A 89 3.02 -26.41 11.74
N THR A 90 2.62 -27.56 11.17
CA THR A 90 2.14 -28.70 11.99
C THR A 90 3.22 -29.31 12.88
N MET A 91 4.50 -29.19 12.50
CA MET A 91 5.64 -29.73 13.24
C MET A 91 6.23 -28.71 14.23
N LEU A 92 5.96 -27.41 14.06
CA LEU A 92 6.49 -26.33 14.89
C LEU A 92 6.17 -26.50 16.40
N PRO A 93 4.94 -26.87 16.84
CA PRO A 93 4.64 -27.04 18.26
C PRO A 93 5.55 -28.05 18.97
N LEU A 94 5.94 -29.13 18.27
CA LEU A 94 6.86 -30.12 18.79
C LEU A 94 8.24 -29.50 19.02
N ALA A 95 8.76 -28.75 18.05
CA ALA A 95 10.05 -28.06 18.16
C ALA A 95 10.03 -27.01 19.29
N LEU A 96 8.91 -26.32 19.50
CA LEU A 96 8.71 -25.36 20.59
C LEU A 96 8.60 -26.03 21.98
N ALA A 97 8.06 -27.25 22.05
CA ALA A 97 8.00 -28.03 23.30
C ALA A 97 9.36 -28.61 23.70
N CYS A 98 10.26 -28.81 22.72
CA CYS A 98 11.61 -29.34 22.91
C CYS A 98 12.67 -28.26 23.22
N ARG A 99 12.30 -27.16 23.89
CA ARG A 99 13.22 -26.06 24.25
C ARG A 99 14.25 -26.45 25.31
N ASP A 100 13.89 -27.30 26.24
CA ASP A 100 14.77 -27.67 27.36
C ASP A 100 15.88 -28.65 26.94
N ASP A 101 17.00 -28.62 27.66
CA ASP A 101 18.27 -29.32 27.35
C ASP A 101 18.13 -30.81 26.99
N SER A 102 17.08 -31.49 27.44
CA SER A 102 16.85 -32.91 27.19
C SER A 102 16.43 -33.27 25.75
N PHE A 103 15.98 -32.31 24.94
CA PHE A 103 15.46 -32.57 23.58
C PHE A 103 15.98 -31.61 22.51
N GLN A 104 17.13 -30.97 22.75
CA GLN A 104 17.75 -30.04 21.80
C GLN A 104 17.99 -30.64 20.42
N GLU A 105 18.23 -31.94 20.33
CA GLU A 105 18.45 -32.65 19.06
C GLU A 105 17.22 -32.62 18.13
N ILE A 106 16.01 -32.74 18.68
CA ILE A 106 14.74 -32.64 17.93
C ILE A 106 14.60 -31.23 17.35
N ARG A 107 14.90 -30.22 18.17
CA ARG A 107 14.86 -28.81 17.76
C ARG A 107 15.93 -28.50 16.70
N ALA A 108 17.15 -29.00 16.86
CA ALA A 108 18.24 -28.79 15.91
C ALA A 108 17.92 -29.41 14.54
N ASN A 109 17.44 -30.65 14.51
CA ASN A 109 17.04 -31.32 13.27
C ASN A 109 15.86 -30.62 12.58
N PHE A 110 14.87 -30.14 13.34
CA PHE A 110 13.79 -29.33 12.77
C PHE A 110 14.30 -28.04 12.11
N VAL A 111 15.23 -27.33 12.77
CA VAL A 111 15.83 -26.09 12.24
C VAL A 111 16.65 -26.39 10.98
N GLU A 112 17.43 -27.46 10.97
CA GLU A 112 18.23 -27.88 9.82
C GLU A 112 17.34 -28.24 8.63
N ALA A 113 16.34 -29.11 8.83
CA ALA A 113 15.37 -29.48 7.80
C ALA A 113 14.63 -28.26 7.24
N CYS A 114 14.22 -27.32 8.11
CA CYS A 114 13.65 -26.04 7.70
C CYS A 114 14.60 -25.22 6.80
N CYS A 115 15.89 -25.15 7.14
CA CYS A 115 16.89 -24.41 6.36
C CYS A 115 17.13 -25.05 4.98
N GLU A 116 17.13 -26.38 4.90
CA GLU A 116 17.25 -27.11 3.64
C GLU A 116 16.04 -26.88 2.74
N VAL A 117 14.82 -26.99 3.30
CA VAL A 117 13.57 -26.67 2.61
C VAL A 117 13.58 -25.22 2.11
N ALA A 118 13.97 -24.27 2.95
CA ALA A 118 14.08 -22.86 2.57
C ALA A 118 14.98 -22.68 1.35
N THR A 119 16.11 -23.40 1.32
CA THR A 119 17.09 -23.35 0.22
C THR A 119 16.52 -23.98 -1.05
N ALA A 120 15.85 -25.13 -0.96
CA ALA A 120 15.22 -25.79 -2.10
C ALA A 120 14.08 -24.94 -2.70
N VAL A 121 13.24 -24.36 -1.85
CA VAL A 121 12.17 -23.44 -2.26
C VAL A 121 12.75 -22.21 -2.96
N LEU A 122 13.80 -21.61 -2.39
CA LEU A 122 14.44 -20.43 -2.97
C LEU A 122 15.02 -20.73 -4.36
N ALA A 123 15.70 -21.86 -4.53
CA ALA A 123 16.23 -22.31 -5.81
C ALA A 123 15.10 -22.46 -6.85
N ARG A 124 13.97 -23.05 -6.45
CA ARG A 124 12.80 -23.18 -7.32
C ARG A 124 12.22 -21.82 -7.72
N LEU A 125 12.10 -20.88 -6.78
CA LEU A 125 11.65 -19.52 -7.09
C LEU A 125 12.61 -18.83 -8.07
N GLN A 126 13.92 -18.95 -7.89
CA GLN A 126 14.92 -18.39 -8.79
C GLN A 126 14.84 -18.94 -10.22
N GLU A 127 14.54 -20.23 -10.39
CA GLU A 127 14.29 -20.83 -11.70
C GLU A 127 13.08 -20.19 -12.41
N ARG A 128 12.00 -19.92 -11.66
CA ARG A 128 10.79 -19.29 -12.20
C ARG A 128 11.04 -17.87 -12.68
N VAL A 129 11.93 -17.14 -12.01
CA VAL A 129 12.29 -15.77 -12.41
C VAL A 129 12.97 -15.75 -13.79
N LYS A 130 13.77 -16.77 -14.13
CA LYS A 130 14.51 -16.84 -15.40
C LYS A 130 13.63 -16.92 -16.64
N GLU A 131 12.35 -17.24 -16.48
CA GLU A 131 11.40 -17.33 -17.60
C GLU A 131 10.75 -16.00 -17.94
N PHE A 132 10.87 -15.02 -17.06
CA PHE A 132 10.51 -13.65 -17.32
C PHE A 132 11.70 -12.92 -17.98
N PRO A 133 11.49 -12.08 -19.01
CA PRO A 133 10.22 -11.69 -19.63
C PRO A 133 9.81 -12.52 -20.86
N SER A 134 10.59 -13.54 -21.23
CA SER A 134 10.46 -14.21 -22.54
C SER A 134 9.28 -15.16 -22.66
N LYS A 135 8.92 -15.85 -21.58
CA LYS A 135 7.84 -16.87 -21.54
C LYS A 135 6.72 -16.51 -20.58
N ALA A 136 7.04 -15.76 -19.52
CA ALA A 136 6.13 -15.43 -18.44
C ALA A 136 5.69 -13.96 -18.46
N PRO A 137 4.43 -13.65 -18.11
CA PRO A 137 3.95 -12.27 -17.97
C PRO A 137 4.49 -11.60 -16.69
N LEU A 138 4.39 -10.26 -16.62
CA LEU A 138 4.79 -9.46 -15.45
C LEU A 138 4.06 -9.87 -14.16
N THR A 139 2.80 -10.29 -14.27
CA THR A 139 2.00 -10.78 -13.13
C THR A 139 2.66 -11.95 -12.40
N ASN A 140 3.42 -12.81 -13.10
CA ASN A 140 4.19 -13.87 -12.45
C ASN A 140 5.30 -13.31 -11.57
N LEU A 141 5.97 -12.22 -12.00
CA LEU A 141 7.02 -11.61 -11.21
C LEU A 141 6.46 -10.96 -9.93
N HIS A 142 5.28 -10.32 -10.02
CA HIS A 142 4.55 -9.86 -8.83
C HIS A 142 4.20 -11.02 -7.90
N THR A 143 3.75 -12.15 -8.45
CA THR A 143 3.37 -13.35 -7.68
C THR A 143 4.58 -13.98 -6.98
N LEU A 144 5.71 -14.09 -7.67
CA LEU A 144 6.96 -14.60 -7.12
C LEU A 144 7.50 -13.69 -6.01
N LEU A 145 7.44 -12.37 -6.19
CA LEU A 145 7.81 -11.41 -5.16
C LEU A 145 6.92 -11.55 -3.92
N SER A 146 5.60 -11.64 -4.10
CA SER A 146 4.65 -11.88 -3.00
C SER A 146 4.94 -13.19 -2.26
N THR A 147 5.22 -14.26 -3.01
CA THR A 147 5.53 -15.59 -2.47
C THR A 147 6.86 -15.59 -1.70
N ALA A 148 7.88 -14.88 -2.18
CA ALA A 148 9.14 -14.73 -1.47
C ALA A 148 8.96 -13.97 -0.14
N VAL A 149 8.14 -12.91 -0.14
CA VAL A 149 7.78 -12.19 1.10
C VAL A 149 7.03 -13.09 2.08
N TYR A 150 6.09 -13.90 1.59
CA TYR A 150 5.37 -14.87 2.41
C TYR A 150 6.31 -15.83 3.15
N VAL A 151 7.24 -16.46 2.41
CA VAL A 151 8.20 -17.41 2.99
C VAL A 151 9.17 -16.71 3.96
N PHE A 152 9.65 -15.52 3.58
CA PHE A 152 10.48 -14.69 4.46
C PHE A 152 9.79 -14.41 5.80
N GLN A 153 8.50 -14.07 5.78
CA GLN A 153 7.72 -13.79 6.99
C GLN A 153 7.56 -15.03 7.88
N HIS A 154 7.32 -16.20 7.30
CA HIS A 154 7.23 -17.46 8.06
C HIS A 154 8.54 -17.75 8.79
N PHE A 155 9.68 -17.63 8.12
CA PHE A 155 10.98 -17.86 8.79
C PHE A 155 11.32 -16.79 9.82
N MET A 156 10.93 -15.53 9.60
CA MET A 156 11.05 -14.47 10.61
C MET A 156 10.18 -14.77 11.85
N GLN A 157 8.99 -15.34 11.66
CA GLN A 157 8.13 -15.76 12.76
C GLN A 157 8.71 -16.96 13.52
N TYR A 158 9.20 -17.98 12.81
CA TYR A 158 9.90 -19.11 13.43
C TYR A 158 11.08 -18.63 14.26
N ASP A 159 11.88 -17.70 13.72
CA ASP A 159 13.00 -17.09 14.45
C ASP A 159 12.53 -16.38 15.73
N ASN A 160 11.44 -15.63 15.66
CA ASN A 160 10.88 -14.92 16.82
C ASN A 160 10.31 -15.87 17.88
N LEU A 161 9.59 -16.92 17.47
CA LEU A 161 9.02 -17.90 18.39
C LEU A 161 10.10 -18.75 19.05
N MET A 162 11.16 -19.08 18.31
CA MET A 162 12.25 -19.95 18.77
C MET A 162 13.37 -19.20 19.50
N LYS A 163 13.34 -17.86 19.55
CA LYS A 163 14.30 -17.05 20.33
C LYS A 163 14.24 -17.44 21.81
N GLU A 164 15.40 -17.81 22.34
CA GLU A 164 15.68 -17.90 23.78
C GLU A 164 16.55 -16.70 24.20
N ASN A 165 16.99 -16.64 25.46
CA ASN A 165 17.88 -15.59 26.01
C ASN A 165 19.20 -15.38 25.22
N THR A 166 19.47 -16.19 24.20
CA THR A 166 20.59 -16.05 23.26
C THR A 166 20.29 -15.02 22.18
N LYS A 167 21.16 -14.00 22.06
CA LYS A 167 21.00 -12.88 21.12
C LYS A 167 21.12 -13.25 19.62
N LYS A 168 21.42 -14.52 19.28
CA LYS A 168 21.70 -14.92 17.89
C LYS A 168 20.43 -15.49 17.22
N PRO A 169 20.01 -14.95 16.06
CA PRO A 169 18.90 -15.49 15.29
C PRO A 169 19.20 -16.91 14.78
N ILE A 170 18.24 -17.80 14.92
CA ILE A 170 18.31 -19.23 14.56
C ILE A 170 18.17 -19.41 13.05
N PHE A 171 17.25 -18.67 12.42
CA PHE A 171 17.00 -18.73 10.96
C PHE A 171 17.71 -17.62 10.18
N LEU A 172 18.85 -17.13 10.68
CA LEU A 172 19.56 -15.99 10.09
C LEU A 172 19.84 -16.17 8.60
N VAL A 173 20.35 -17.35 8.20
CA VAL A 173 20.79 -17.61 6.82
C VAL A 173 19.61 -17.63 5.84
N PRO A 174 18.53 -18.41 6.06
CA PRO A 174 17.33 -18.32 5.24
C PRO A 174 16.77 -16.89 5.16
N VAL A 175 16.61 -16.21 6.29
CA VAL A 175 16.06 -14.85 6.35
C VAL A 175 16.86 -13.87 5.50
N GLN A 176 18.20 -13.89 5.60
CA GLN A 176 19.06 -13.03 4.80
C GLN A 176 18.95 -13.33 3.29
N ARG A 177 19.00 -14.61 2.90
CA ARG A 177 18.91 -15.00 1.49
C ARG A 177 17.58 -14.61 0.85
N TYR A 178 16.46 -14.78 1.57
CA TYR A 178 15.16 -14.35 1.08
C TYR A 178 15.06 -12.82 1.02
N GLN A 179 15.61 -12.10 1.99
CA GLN A 179 15.64 -10.63 1.94
C GLN A 179 16.42 -10.12 0.72
N GLU A 180 17.59 -10.68 0.43
CA GLU A 180 18.38 -10.34 -0.76
C GLU A 180 17.63 -10.66 -2.06
N PHE A 181 16.96 -11.81 -2.11
CA PHE A 181 16.15 -12.21 -3.25
C PHE A 181 14.94 -11.28 -3.45
N ILE A 182 14.23 -10.92 -2.39
CA ILE A 182 13.13 -9.95 -2.42
C ILE A 182 13.61 -8.60 -2.95
N ASN A 183 14.75 -8.09 -2.45
CA ASN A 183 15.32 -6.82 -2.91
C ASN A 183 15.67 -6.87 -4.41
N THR A 184 16.24 -8.00 -4.86
CA THR A 184 16.59 -8.22 -6.28
C THR A 184 15.34 -8.26 -7.15
N LEU A 185 14.30 -8.98 -6.71
CA LEU A 185 13.02 -9.05 -7.41
C LEU A 185 12.31 -7.71 -7.47
N GLN A 186 12.27 -6.97 -6.35
CA GLN A 186 11.70 -5.62 -6.30
C GLN A 186 12.39 -4.70 -7.31
N PHE A 187 13.74 -4.73 -7.36
CA PHE A 187 14.49 -3.97 -8.34
C PHE A 187 14.11 -4.39 -9.76
N GLN A 188 14.08 -5.69 -10.07
CA GLN A 188 13.76 -6.21 -11.39
C GLN A 188 12.35 -5.81 -11.86
N VAL A 189 11.34 -5.90 -10.98
CA VAL A 189 9.95 -5.44 -11.26
C VAL A 189 9.95 -3.96 -11.60
N THR A 190 10.58 -3.15 -10.74
CA THR A 190 10.58 -1.69 -10.86
C THR A 190 11.28 -1.25 -12.15
N ASP A 191 12.48 -1.78 -12.38
CA ASP A 191 13.33 -1.50 -13.54
C ASP A 191 12.67 -1.93 -14.85
N TYR A 192 11.99 -3.09 -14.88
CA TYR A 192 11.19 -3.49 -16.03
C TYR A 192 10.04 -2.50 -16.31
N CYS A 193 9.27 -2.12 -15.29
CA CYS A 193 8.15 -1.18 -15.45
C CYS A 193 8.62 0.20 -15.96
N VAL A 194 9.75 0.70 -15.43
CA VAL A 194 10.37 1.94 -15.89
C VAL A 194 10.81 1.83 -17.34
N ARG A 195 11.44 0.71 -17.73
CA ARG A 195 11.83 0.47 -19.13
C ARG A 195 10.63 0.40 -20.07
N VAL A 196 9.53 -0.25 -19.67
CA VAL A 196 8.29 -0.28 -20.47
C VAL A 196 7.78 1.13 -20.69
N CYS A 197 7.67 1.93 -19.62
CA CYS A 197 7.28 3.34 -19.73
C CYS A 197 8.22 4.11 -20.67
N ALA A 198 9.54 3.98 -20.47
CA ALA A 198 10.53 4.68 -21.28
C ALA A 198 10.46 4.29 -22.75
N THR A 199 10.30 3.01 -23.03
CA THR A 199 10.21 2.47 -24.39
C THR A 199 8.95 3.00 -25.08
N SER A 200 7.79 2.90 -24.43
CA SER A 200 6.53 3.44 -24.96
C SER A 200 6.57 4.95 -25.17
N ILE A 201 7.27 5.69 -24.31
CA ILE A 201 7.42 7.15 -24.40
C ILE A 201 8.36 7.55 -25.54
N LEU A 202 9.47 6.83 -25.74
CA LEU A 202 10.55 7.20 -26.67
C LEU A 202 10.37 6.63 -28.09
N GLN A 203 9.57 5.58 -28.25
CA GLN A 203 9.31 4.97 -29.56
C GLN A 203 8.11 5.57 -30.29
N ASP A 204 7.40 6.51 -29.67
CA ASP A 204 6.26 7.23 -30.27
C ASP A 204 6.76 8.35 -31.19
N ALA A 205 7.31 7.95 -32.34
CA ALA A 205 7.98 8.84 -33.29
C ALA A 205 7.12 10.05 -33.67
N GLU A 206 5.82 9.87 -33.93
CA GLU A 206 4.93 10.97 -34.32
C GLU A 206 4.79 12.04 -33.23
N SER A 207 4.83 11.61 -31.96
CA SER A 207 4.82 12.52 -30.81
C SER A 207 6.18 13.17 -30.53
N HIS A 208 7.23 12.88 -31.30
CA HIS A 208 8.57 13.48 -31.17
C HIS A 208 8.89 14.54 -32.25
N HIS A 209 8.08 14.65 -33.30
CA HIS A 209 8.27 15.63 -34.37
C HIS A 209 7.68 16.99 -33.98
N TRP A 210 8.31 17.67 -33.03
CA TRP A 210 7.85 18.93 -32.46
C TRP A 210 7.94 20.12 -33.43
N ASP A 211 8.85 20.08 -34.39
CA ASP A 211 9.13 21.15 -35.35
C ASP A 211 8.30 21.06 -36.64
N ASP A 212 7.43 20.05 -36.76
CA ASP A 212 6.58 19.86 -37.93
C ASP A 212 5.65 21.06 -38.17
N TYR A 213 5.50 21.42 -39.44
CA TYR A 213 4.65 22.52 -39.91
C TYR A 213 3.15 22.18 -39.82
N LYS A 214 2.79 20.89 -39.73
CA LYS A 214 1.41 20.45 -39.51
C LYS A 214 1.05 20.46 -38.03
N ALA A 215 -0.23 20.66 -37.72
CA ALA A 215 -0.73 20.46 -36.36
C ALA A 215 -0.71 18.97 -36.00
N PHE A 216 -0.42 18.65 -34.74
CA PHE A 216 -0.50 17.26 -34.26
C PHE A 216 -1.98 16.83 -34.22
N TYR A 217 -2.36 15.92 -35.12
CA TYR A 217 -3.72 15.36 -35.18
C TYR A 217 -4.81 16.42 -35.04
N GLU A 218 -4.64 17.54 -35.75
CA GLU A 218 -5.59 18.66 -35.80
C GLU A 218 -5.92 19.30 -34.44
N GLY A 219 -5.14 18.99 -33.40
CA GLY A 219 -5.35 19.46 -32.02
C GLY A 219 -6.38 18.64 -31.23
N GLU A 220 -6.84 17.50 -31.75
CA GLU A 220 -7.94 16.74 -31.16
C GLU A 220 -7.51 15.78 -30.04
N ARG A 221 -6.23 15.38 -29.99
CA ARG A 221 -5.77 14.33 -29.07
C ARG A 221 -4.40 14.60 -28.45
N CYS A 222 -4.24 14.07 -27.24
CA CYS A 222 -2.98 13.98 -26.51
C CYS A 222 -2.08 12.91 -27.15
N SER A 223 -0.76 13.04 -26.99
CA SER A 223 0.21 12.04 -27.46
C SER A 223 -0.16 10.63 -27.01
N PHE A 224 -0.16 9.69 -27.95
CA PHE A 224 -0.59 8.31 -27.71
C PHE A 224 0.24 7.64 -26.62
N SER A 225 1.56 7.86 -26.62
CA SER A 225 2.46 7.39 -25.56
C SER A 225 2.04 7.82 -24.15
N LEU A 226 1.45 9.01 -23.99
CA LEU A 226 0.97 9.48 -22.68
C LEU A 226 -0.32 8.81 -22.24
N GLN A 227 -1.21 8.53 -23.19
CA GLN A 227 -2.42 7.74 -22.92
C GLN A 227 -2.02 6.33 -22.46
N MET A 228 -1.09 5.69 -23.17
CA MET A 228 -0.57 4.37 -22.81
C MET A 228 0.18 4.39 -21.48
N TRP A 229 0.96 5.43 -21.20
CA TRP A 229 1.59 5.63 -19.89
C TRP A 229 0.54 5.68 -18.78
N HIS A 230 -0.53 6.46 -18.93
CA HIS A 230 -1.61 6.52 -17.95
C HIS A 230 -2.30 5.16 -17.75
N TYR A 231 -2.67 4.48 -18.84
CA TYR A 231 -3.30 3.15 -18.76
C TYR A 231 -2.39 2.13 -18.07
N PHE A 232 -1.10 2.15 -18.39
CA PHE A 232 -0.11 1.30 -17.76
C PHE A 232 -0.05 1.53 -16.25
N PHE A 233 -0.03 2.79 -15.79
CA PHE A 233 -0.06 3.11 -14.35
C PHE A 233 -1.35 2.64 -13.66
N CYS A 234 -2.49 2.80 -14.32
CA CYS A 234 -3.77 2.32 -13.79
C CYS A 234 -3.78 0.79 -13.62
N ALA A 235 -3.29 0.04 -14.61
CA ALA A 235 -3.17 -1.41 -14.56
C ALA A 235 -2.12 -1.86 -13.52
N LEU A 236 -0.94 -1.24 -13.53
CA LEU A 236 0.13 -1.52 -12.58
C LEU A 236 -0.34 -1.32 -11.15
N ARG A 237 -1.01 -0.20 -10.85
CA ARG A 237 -1.56 0.04 -9.51
C ARG A 237 -2.53 -1.06 -9.09
N HIS A 238 -3.42 -1.49 -9.99
CA HIS A 238 -4.36 -2.57 -9.72
C HIS A 238 -3.64 -3.89 -9.41
N ASP A 239 -2.67 -4.29 -10.25
CA ASP A 239 -1.93 -5.53 -10.07
C ASP A 239 -1.11 -5.53 -8.77
N LEU A 240 -0.43 -4.42 -8.46
CA LEU A 240 0.34 -4.29 -7.23
C LEU A 240 -0.58 -4.35 -6.00
N TRP A 241 -1.73 -3.66 -6.02
CA TRP A 241 -2.69 -3.65 -4.90
C TRP A 241 -3.35 -5.00 -4.68
N THR A 242 -3.50 -5.82 -5.73
CA THR A 242 -4.20 -7.09 -5.64
C THR A 242 -3.29 -8.24 -5.21
N ILE A 243 -1.99 -8.15 -5.50
CA ILE A 243 -1.04 -9.26 -5.31
C ILE A 243 -0.10 -9.00 -4.13
N LEU A 244 0.57 -7.84 -4.11
CA LEU A 244 1.70 -7.58 -3.21
C LEU A 244 1.27 -7.07 -1.84
N PRO A 245 2.19 -7.13 -0.85
CA PRO A 245 2.06 -6.38 0.40
C PRO A 245 1.83 -4.88 0.17
N PRO A 246 0.93 -4.24 0.93
CA PRO A 246 0.59 -2.83 0.78
C PRO A 246 1.78 -1.88 0.70
N LYS A 247 2.73 -2.00 1.63
CA LYS A 247 3.91 -1.12 1.68
C LYS A 247 4.84 -1.31 0.48
N LEU A 248 5.10 -2.57 0.10
CA LEU A 248 5.95 -2.90 -1.03
C LEU A 248 5.34 -2.43 -2.35
N ALA A 249 4.03 -2.64 -2.51
CA ALA A 249 3.26 -2.16 -3.65
C ALA A 249 3.38 -0.64 -3.84
N GLN A 250 3.23 0.13 -2.75
CA GLN A 250 3.41 1.58 -2.77
C GLN A 250 4.82 2.01 -3.15
N VAL A 251 5.85 1.37 -2.61
CA VAL A 251 7.25 1.69 -2.91
C VAL A 251 7.55 1.51 -4.39
N ILE A 252 7.13 0.39 -4.98
CA ILE A 252 7.32 0.11 -6.41
C ILE A 252 6.58 1.17 -7.25
N LEU A 253 5.29 1.40 -6.98
CA LEU A 253 4.50 2.37 -7.75
C LEU A 253 5.10 3.78 -7.69
N THR A 254 5.56 4.20 -6.51
CA THR A 254 6.21 5.51 -6.29
C THR A 254 7.48 5.65 -7.11
N GLU A 255 8.31 4.61 -7.14
CA GLU A 255 9.58 4.64 -7.87
C GLU A 255 9.40 4.63 -9.38
N VAL A 256 8.44 3.84 -9.89
CA VAL A 256 8.10 3.85 -11.32
C VAL A 256 7.54 5.22 -11.73
N LEU A 257 6.70 5.84 -10.89
CA LEU A 257 6.16 7.18 -11.11
C LEU A 257 7.25 8.24 -11.14
N GLU A 258 8.13 8.27 -10.13
CA GLU A 258 9.24 9.22 -10.04
C GLU A 258 10.16 9.14 -11.26
N LYS A 259 10.67 7.94 -11.59
CA LYS A 259 11.59 7.75 -12.72
C LYS A 259 10.95 8.07 -14.07
N SER A 260 9.70 7.66 -14.29
CA SER A 260 9.01 7.94 -15.57
C SER A 260 8.64 9.42 -15.72
N LEU A 261 8.31 10.11 -14.63
CA LEU A 261 8.13 11.57 -14.65
C LEU A 261 9.43 12.32 -14.90
N GLY A 262 10.55 11.85 -14.33
CA GLY A 262 11.87 12.40 -14.65
C GLY A 262 12.19 12.33 -16.14
N LEU A 263 11.86 11.21 -16.79
CA LEU A 263 11.99 11.05 -18.25
C LEU A 263 11.09 12.03 -19.00
N LEU A 264 9.82 12.15 -18.63
CA LEU A 264 8.88 13.08 -19.26
C LEU A 264 9.33 14.53 -19.10
N ALA A 265 9.72 14.95 -17.89
CA ALA A 265 10.23 16.28 -17.63
C ALA A 265 11.45 16.60 -18.50
N SER A 266 12.40 15.67 -18.61
CA SER A 266 13.57 15.80 -19.48
C SER A 266 13.19 15.87 -20.96
N ARG A 267 12.24 15.04 -21.41
CA ARG A 267 11.73 15.03 -22.79
C ARG A 267 11.14 16.40 -23.18
N TYR A 268 10.21 16.92 -22.39
CA TYR A 268 9.52 18.17 -22.74
C TYR A 268 10.44 19.38 -22.57
N ALA A 269 11.37 19.38 -21.62
CA ALA A 269 12.35 20.46 -21.45
C ALA A 269 13.27 20.64 -22.67
N ARG A 270 13.45 19.61 -23.49
CA ARG A 270 14.24 19.63 -24.73
C ARG A 270 13.39 19.82 -25.99
N ALA A 271 12.09 20.02 -25.85
CA ALA A 271 11.21 20.18 -27.00
C ALA A 271 11.39 21.58 -27.64
N HIS A 272 11.43 21.60 -28.97
CA HIS A 272 11.45 22.82 -29.78
C HIS A 272 10.21 22.86 -30.68
N PRO A 273 9.03 23.19 -30.12
CA PRO A 273 7.78 23.12 -30.87
C PRO A 273 7.67 24.23 -31.91
N SER A 274 7.17 23.88 -33.10
CA SER A 274 6.62 24.86 -34.03
C SER A 274 5.36 25.49 -33.44
N TYR A 275 4.93 26.65 -33.96
CA TYR A 275 3.69 27.29 -33.52
C TYR A 275 2.46 26.38 -33.67
N LYS A 276 2.46 25.47 -34.67
CA LYS A 276 1.39 24.50 -34.91
C LYS A 276 1.43 23.32 -33.94
N ARG A 277 2.56 23.09 -33.26
CA ARG A 277 2.78 22.00 -32.29
C ARG A 277 2.74 22.46 -30.84
N THR A 278 2.76 23.77 -30.57
CA THR A 278 2.53 24.35 -29.24
C THR A 278 1.27 23.83 -28.53
N PRO A 279 0.11 23.63 -29.20
CA PRO A 279 -1.07 23.05 -28.56
C PRO A 279 -0.86 21.61 -28.06
N GLN A 280 -0.05 20.81 -28.76
CA GLN A 280 0.31 19.44 -28.35
C GLN A 280 1.05 19.47 -27.00
N ILE A 281 2.09 20.30 -26.88
CA ILE A 281 2.83 20.48 -25.62
C ILE A 281 1.88 20.86 -24.48
N ARG A 282 0.95 21.79 -24.75
CA ARG A 282 -0.03 22.25 -23.76
C ARG A 282 -0.90 21.10 -23.26
N LEU A 283 -1.47 20.34 -24.18
CA LEU A 283 -2.35 19.23 -23.85
C LEU A 283 -1.61 18.11 -23.13
N ASP A 284 -0.44 17.73 -23.64
CA ASP A 284 0.41 16.67 -23.11
C ASP A 284 0.85 16.94 -21.68
N VAL A 285 1.48 18.10 -21.44
CA VAL A 285 1.99 18.43 -20.10
C VAL A 285 0.84 18.58 -19.10
N THR A 286 -0.27 19.20 -19.50
CA THR A 286 -1.46 19.29 -18.64
C THR A 286 -1.99 17.90 -18.29
N THR A 287 -2.03 16.98 -19.26
CA THR A 287 -2.44 15.59 -19.04
C THR A 287 -1.52 14.88 -18.05
N ILE A 288 -0.19 15.05 -18.19
CA ILE A 288 0.79 14.47 -17.27
C ILE A 288 0.58 14.97 -15.83
N LEU A 289 0.34 16.28 -15.65
CA LEU A 289 0.13 16.87 -14.33
C LEU A 289 -1.17 16.34 -13.68
N ILE A 290 -2.27 16.27 -14.44
CA ILE A 290 -3.56 15.75 -13.95
C ILE A 290 -3.45 14.25 -13.61
N CYS A 291 -2.81 13.47 -14.46
CA CYS A 291 -2.60 12.05 -14.20
C CYS A 291 -1.70 11.82 -12.98
N THR A 292 -0.67 12.64 -12.80
CA THR A 292 0.20 12.59 -11.62
C THR A 292 -0.55 12.95 -10.35
N GLU A 293 -1.39 14.00 -10.35
CA GLU A 293 -2.27 14.30 -9.22
C GLU A 293 -3.12 13.07 -8.85
N LYS A 294 -3.72 12.40 -9.84
CA LYS A 294 -4.52 11.20 -9.58
C LYS A 294 -3.70 10.06 -8.97
N MET A 295 -2.44 9.90 -9.34
CA MET A 295 -1.55 8.86 -8.79
C MET A 295 -1.00 9.23 -7.41
N LEU A 296 -0.82 10.52 -7.10
CA LEU A 296 -0.31 10.99 -5.81
C LEU A 296 -1.11 10.46 -4.62
N TRP A 297 -2.43 10.34 -4.75
CA TRP A 297 -3.31 9.75 -3.74
C TRP A 297 -2.96 8.30 -3.39
N SER A 298 -2.40 7.54 -4.33
CA SER A 298 -2.03 6.14 -4.12
C SER A 298 -0.60 5.98 -3.57
N VAL A 299 0.30 6.93 -3.86
CA VAL A 299 1.72 6.86 -3.46
C VAL A 299 2.01 7.59 -2.14
N CYS A 300 1.18 8.56 -1.74
CA CYS A 300 1.32 9.24 -0.46
C CYS A 300 0.60 8.47 0.66
N THR A 301 1.30 8.22 1.76
CA THR A 301 0.76 7.48 2.92
C THR A 301 0.11 8.38 3.98
N SER A 302 0.27 9.70 3.85
CA SER A 302 -0.29 10.67 4.79
C SER A 302 -0.51 12.02 4.12
N VAL A 303 -1.33 12.85 4.78
CA VAL A 303 -1.60 14.22 4.38
C VAL A 303 -0.32 15.05 4.32
N GLN A 304 0.58 14.85 5.29
CA GLN A 304 1.85 15.57 5.37
C GLN A 304 2.73 15.28 4.15
N LYS A 305 2.86 14.01 3.74
CA LYS A 305 3.68 13.66 2.56
C LYS A 305 3.11 14.24 1.27
N LEU A 306 1.79 14.34 1.18
CA LEU A 306 1.09 14.86 0.00
C LEU A 306 1.22 16.38 -0.12
N LEU A 307 1.06 17.11 0.99
CA LEU A 307 0.99 18.58 0.98
C LEU A 307 2.31 19.26 1.38
N ASN A 308 3.19 18.60 2.11
CA ASN A 308 4.44 19.19 2.56
C ASN A 308 5.57 18.14 2.59
N PRO A 309 5.94 17.58 1.42
CA PRO A 309 7.02 16.60 1.34
C PRO A 309 8.36 17.26 1.70
N HIS A 310 9.16 16.57 2.51
CA HIS A 310 10.50 17.00 2.88
C HIS A 310 11.56 16.21 2.10
N GLU A 311 12.55 16.88 1.53
CA GLU A 311 13.60 16.26 0.70
C GLU A 311 14.32 15.09 1.40
N TYR A 312 14.63 15.23 2.70
CA TYR A 312 15.36 14.20 3.45
C TYR A 312 14.50 13.01 3.92
N ILE A 313 13.18 13.19 4.03
CA ILE A 313 12.26 12.19 4.59
C ILE A 313 11.47 11.50 3.47
N ASP A 314 11.06 12.27 2.47
CA ASP A 314 10.15 11.89 1.40
C ASP A 314 10.79 12.12 0.02
N ASP A 315 12.09 11.86 -0.12
CA ASP A 315 12.92 12.14 -1.31
C ASP A 315 12.21 11.86 -2.65
N LYS A 316 11.61 10.66 -2.80
CA LYS A 316 10.90 10.28 -4.03
C LYS A 316 9.66 11.13 -4.29
N ILE A 317 8.86 11.42 -3.27
CA ILE A 317 7.66 12.27 -3.39
C ILE A 317 8.09 13.71 -3.70
N PHE A 318 9.11 14.21 -3.00
CA PHE A 318 9.70 15.52 -3.26
C PHE A 318 10.20 15.65 -4.72
N LYS A 319 10.86 14.62 -5.25
CA LYS A 319 11.26 14.54 -6.67
C LYS A 319 10.08 14.52 -7.62
N ILE A 320 9.02 13.78 -7.33
CA ILE A 320 7.77 13.81 -8.13
C ILE A 320 7.23 15.25 -8.24
N HIS A 321 7.12 15.96 -7.11
CA HIS A 321 6.70 17.36 -7.08
C HIS A 321 7.65 18.27 -7.88
N THR A 322 8.95 18.04 -7.77
CA THR A 322 9.98 18.78 -8.52
C THR A 322 9.86 18.54 -10.02
N HIS A 323 9.66 17.31 -10.47
CA HIS A 323 9.43 16.99 -11.88
C HIS A 323 8.16 17.64 -12.43
N CYS A 324 7.08 17.69 -11.62
CA CYS A 324 5.85 18.39 -12.00
C CYS A 324 6.05 19.91 -12.10
N ASN A 325 6.81 20.52 -11.18
CA ASN A 325 7.18 21.93 -11.28
C ASN A 325 8.01 22.23 -12.54
N ASN A 326 8.96 21.34 -12.89
CA ASN A 326 9.76 21.48 -14.09
C ASN A 326 8.89 21.38 -15.36
N LEU A 327 8.02 20.37 -15.42
CA LEU A 327 7.04 20.21 -16.50
C LEU A 327 6.14 21.45 -16.65
N PHE A 328 5.59 21.95 -15.55
CA PHE A 328 4.77 23.17 -15.56
C PHE A 328 5.56 24.39 -16.03
N THR A 329 6.80 24.54 -15.59
CA THR A 329 7.67 25.64 -16.02
C THR A 329 7.95 25.55 -17.52
N THR A 330 8.26 24.36 -18.03
CA THR A 330 8.42 24.10 -19.47
C THR A 330 7.15 24.45 -20.25
N LEU A 331 5.98 24.07 -19.74
CA LEU A 331 4.69 24.42 -20.34
C LEU A 331 4.52 25.95 -20.46
N VAL A 332 4.78 26.69 -19.38
CA VAL A 332 4.65 28.16 -19.39
C VAL A 332 5.61 28.79 -20.37
N ILE A 333 6.89 28.40 -20.36
CA ILE A 333 7.92 28.99 -21.22
C ILE A 333 7.65 28.70 -22.70
N LEU A 334 7.31 27.45 -23.06
CA LEU A 334 7.17 27.05 -24.45
C LEU A 334 5.83 27.45 -25.09
N THR A 335 4.79 27.70 -24.28
CA THR A 335 3.42 27.86 -24.81
C THR A 335 2.78 29.22 -24.55
N SER A 336 3.44 30.10 -23.80
CA SER A 336 2.96 31.46 -23.55
C SER A 336 3.31 32.40 -24.72
N PRO A 337 2.46 33.38 -25.04
CA PRO A 337 2.82 34.43 -25.98
C PRO A 337 4.07 35.18 -25.49
N LEU A 338 5.00 35.48 -26.41
CA LEU A 338 6.25 36.16 -26.08
C LEU A 338 6.02 37.53 -25.43
N THR A 339 4.93 38.21 -25.80
CA THR A 339 4.53 39.50 -25.20
C THR A 339 4.24 39.38 -23.71
N GLU A 340 3.54 38.33 -23.29
CA GLU A 340 3.20 38.07 -21.88
C GLU A 340 4.46 37.70 -21.08
N LEU A 341 5.33 36.86 -21.65
CA LEU A 341 6.61 36.52 -21.04
C LEU A 341 7.48 37.78 -20.87
N TYR A 342 7.61 38.56 -21.94
CA TYR A 342 8.38 39.81 -21.89
C TYR A 342 7.83 40.74 -20.82
N GLN A 343 6.51 41.02 -20.79
CA GLN A 343 5.91 41.88 -19.78
C GLN A 343 6.13 41.38 -18.35
N THR A 344 6.02 40.08 -18.12
CA THR A 344 6.22 39.45 -16.80
C THR A 344 7.67 39.60 -16.31
N PHE A 345 8.65 39.53 -17.20
CA PHE A 345 10.08 39.59 -16.85
C PHE A 345 10.74 40.97 -17.10
N ARG A 346 10.03 41.93 -17.71
CA ARG A 346 10.56 43.24 -18.12
C ARG A 346 11.07 44.09 -16.97
N HIS A 347 10.47 43.96 -15.80
CA HIS A 347 10.82 44.75 -14.61
C HIS A 347 11.88 44.08 -13.73
N GLY A 348 12.45 42.95 -14.17
CA GLY A 348 13.26 42.10 -13.29
C GLY A 348 12.39 41.45 -12.20
N ILE A 349 12.87 40.36 -11.61
CA ILE A 349 12.38 39.97 -10.29
C ILE A 349 12.97 41.02 -9.35
N ASP A 350 12.23 42.10 -9.12
CA ASP A 350 12.70 43.24 -8.35
C ASP A 350 13.15 42.74 -6.96
N ASP A 351 14.44 42.90 -6.64
CA ASP A 351 15.06 42.47 -5.37
C ASP A 351 14.46 43.20 -4.14
N SER A 352 13.54 44.14 -4.36
CA SER A 352 12.81 44.91 -3.36
C SER A 352 11.56 44.19 -2.78
N ILE A 353 11.18 43.01 -3.29
CA ILE A 353 10.09 42.16 -2.73
C ILE A 353 10.67 41.08 -1.79
N SER A 354 11.86 41.31 -1.23
CA SER A 354 12.74 40.29 -0.66
C SER A 354 12.40 39.72 0.72
N ASP A 355 11.38 40.20 1.46
CA ASP A 355 11.18 39.73 2.85
C ASP A 355 9.94 38.84 3.10
N SER A 356 9.06 38.57 2.13
CA SER A 356 7.86 37.74 2.38
C SER A 356 7.52 36.65 1.34
N ARG A 357 8.08 36.70 0.14
CA ARG A 357 7.84 35.69 -0.91
C ARG A 357 9.12 34.91 -1.16
N LYS A 358 9.29 33.76 -0.48
CA LYS A 358 10.24 32.72 -0.93
C LYS A 358 10.04 32.54 -2.43
N PRO A 359 11.11 32.43 -3.24
CA PRO A 359 10.98 32.36 -4.70
C PRO A 359 9.97 31.28 -5.07
N PHE A 360 8.93 31.66 -5.82
CA PHE A 360 7.78 30.83 -6.21
C PHE A 360 8.19 29.44 -6.72
N PHE A 361 9.33 29.40 -7.40
CA PHE A 361 9.90 28.21 -8.01
C PHE A 361 10.53 27.21 -7.03
N LYS A 362 10.70 27.55 -5.74
CA LYS A 362 11.24 26.64 -4.71
C LYS A 362 10.16 25.98 -3.85
N GLN A 363 8.87 26.19 -4.14
CA GLN A 363 7.79 25.54 -3.42
C GLN A 363 7.37 24.23 -4.11
N PRO A 364 7.41 23.06 -3.44
CA PRO A 364 7.05 21.77 -4.04
C PRO A 364 5.62 21.71 -4.61
N LEU A 365 4.70 22.53 -4.08
CA LEU A 365 3.30 22.55 -4.48
C LEU A 365 2.95 23.61 -5.55
N HIS A 366 3.93 24.30 -6.15
CA HIS A 366 3.62 25.39 -7.09
C HIS A 366 2.79 24.92 -8.29
N TRP A 367 3.19 23.84 -8.96
CA TRP A 367 2.42 23.23 -10.05
C TRP A 367 0.98 22.92 -9.62
N PHE A 368 0.80 22.49 -8.38
CA PHE A 368 -0.46 22.08 -7.80
C PHE A 368 -1.45 23.26 -7.71
N SER A 369 -0.98 24.42 -7.22
CA SER A 369 -1.78 25.64 -7.23
C SER A 369 -2.14 26.09 -8.64
N CYS A 370 -1.22 25.96 -9.59
CA CYS A 370 -1.44 26.44 -10.95
C CYS A 370 -2.45 25.59 -11.73
N ILE A 371 -2.44 24.27 -11.58
CA ILE A 371 -3.42 23.40 -12.26
C ILE A 371 -4.85 23.62 -11.77
N SER A 372 -5.02 24.07 -10.52
CA SER A 372 -6.33 24.28 -9.90
C SER A 372 -7.21 25.31 -10.64
N HIS A 373 -6.59 26.20 -11.42
CA HIS A 373 -7.29 27.20 -12.24
C HIS A 373 -8.00 26.61 -13.46
N PHE A 374 -7.58 25.43 -13.93
CA PHE A 374 -8.09 24.80 -15.14
C PHE A 374 -8.67 23.40 -14.90
N TYR A 375 -8.38 22.82 -13.73
CA TYR A 375 -8.90 21.54 -13.27
C TYR A 375 -9.31 21.67 -11.80
N PRO A 376 -10.59 21.47 -11.41
CA PRO A 376 -11.02 21.57 -10.02
C PRO A 376 -10.25 20.56 -9.15
N SER A 377 -9.27 21.04 -8.40
CA SER A 377 -8.51 20.17 -7.50
C SER A 377 -9.34 19.89 -6.25
N LEU A 378 -9.50 18.63 -5.88
CA LEU A 378 -10.21 18.21 -4.65
C LEU A 378 -9.42 18.53 -3.36
N LEU A 379 -8.27 19.19 -3.50
CA LEU A 379 -7.16 19.09 -2.55
C LEU A 379 -7.09 20.20 -1.50
N ARG A 380 -7.67 21.38 -1.72
CA ARG A 380 -7.50 22.51 -0.79
C ARG A 380 -8.82 23.12 -0.38
N ALA A 381 -9.05 23.18 0.93
CA ALA A 381 -10.02 24.12 1.50
C ALA A 381 -9.47 25.55 1.32
N PRO A 382 -10.24 26.51 0.77
CA PRO A 382 -9.75 27.83 0.36
C PRO A 382 -9.13 28.68 1.48
N SER A 383 -9.27 28.30 2.75
CA SER A 383 -8.91 29.13 3.90
C SER A 383 -7.81 28.59 4.84
N SER A 384 -7.40 27.31 4.78
CA SER A 384 -6.59 26.71 5.88
C SER A 384 -5.32 25.94 5.48
N GLY A 385 -5.04 25.74 4.19
CA GLY A 385 -3.91 24.90 3.76
C GLY A 385 -4.02 23.42 4.15
N ARG A 386 -5.17 22.99 4.72
CA ARG A 386 -5.49 21.60 5.05
C ARG A 386 -6.30 20.95 3.92
N LEU A 387 -6.27 19.62 3.88
CA LEU A 387 -7.16 18.82 3.05
C LEU A 387 -8.62 19.03 3.46
N THR A 388 -9.51 19.06 2.46
CA THR A 388 -10.95 18.90 2.68
C THR A 388 -11.26 17.50 3.22
N VAL A 389 -12.43 17.30 3.83
CA VAL A 389 -12.90 15.95 4.24
C VAL A 389 -12.92 15.00 3.06
N GLU A 390 -13.39 15.48 1.90
CA GLU A 390 -13.38 14.70 0.66
C GLU A 390 -11.96 14.32 0.23
N GLY A 391 -11.00 15.23 0.34
CA GLY A 391 -9.58 14.98 0.04
C GLY A 391 -8.96 13.93 0.97
N GLN A 392 -9.23 14.00 2.28
CA GLN A 392 -8.77 12.96 3.22
C GLN A 392 -9.42 11.60 2.94
N LEU A 393 -10.72 11.57 2.67
CA LEU A 393 -11.42 10.34 2.31
C LEU A 393 -10.85 9.75 1.01
N LYS A 394 -10.58 10.58 0.00
CA LYS A 394 -9.94 10.16 -1.24
C LYS A 394 -8.55 9.59 -1.03
N LEU A 395 -7.75 10.20 -0.15
CA LEU A 395 -6.43 9.69 0.23
C LEU A 395 -6.54 8.32 0.89
N LEU A 396 -7.47 8.16 1.85
CA LEU A 396 -7.76 6.89 2.53
C LEU A 396 -8.16 5.78 1.56
N LEU A 397 -9.13 6.06 0.67
CA LEU A 397 -9.65 5.08 -0.28
C LEU A 397 -8.65 4.72 -1.38
N SER A 398 -7.62 5.53 -1.59
CA SER A 398 -6.58 5.28 -2.57
C SER A 398 -5.45 4.38 -2.05
N GLN A 399 -5.42 4.09 -0.75
CA GLN A 399 -4.38 3.27 -0.12
C GLN A 399 -4.46 1.79 -0.56
N PRO A 400 -3.34 1.05 -0.52
CA PRO A 400 -3.30 -0.39 -0.80
C PRO A 400 -3.99 -1.25 0.23
N GLY A 401 -3.97 -0.85 1.49
CA GLY A 401 -4.62 -1.57 2.58
C GLY A 401 -5.28 -0.58 3.53
N CYS A 402 -5.85 -1.11 4.62
CA CYS A 402 -6.37 -0.26 5.68
C CYS A 402 -5.19 0.38 6.42
N ASN A 403 -4.96 1.68 6.18
CA ASN A 403 -4.06 2.47 7.01
C ASN A 403 -4.87 2.97 8.21
N TRP A 404 -4.73 2.29 9.35
CA TRP A 404 -5.49 2.58 10.57
C TRP A 404 -5.25 3.99 11.10
N ASN A 405 -4.03 4.53 10.94
CA ASN A 405 -3.72 5.89 11.36
C ASN A 405 -4.46 6.92 10.50
N LEU A 406 -4.44 6.72 9.18
CA LEU A 406 -5.15 7.60 8.24
C LEU A 406 -6.67 7.47 8.37
N LEU A 407 -7.17 6.27 8.66
CA LEU A 407 -8.59 6.05 8.96
C LEU A 407 -8.99 6.87 10.18
N LEU A 408 -8.24 6.75 11.28
CA LEU A 408 -8.53 7.47 12.50
C LEU A 408 -8.45 8.99 12.30
N GLU A 409 -7.41 9.49 11.60
CA GLU A 409 -7.29 10.90 11.24
C GLU A 409 -8.51 11.38 10.45
N THR A 410 -8.96 10.60 9.47
CA THR A 410 -10.12 10.93 8.62
C THR A 410 -11.43 10.91 9.41
N LEU A 411 -11.61 9.96 10.33
CA LEU A 411 -12.81 9.86 11.17
C LEU A 411 -12.92 11.01 12.16
N LEU A 412 -11.79 11.50 12.68
CA LEU A 412 -11.74 12.60 13.65
C LEU A 412 -11.73 14.00 13.00
N HIS A 413 -11.52 14.08 11.68
CA HIS A 413 -11.42 15.35 10.97
C HIS A 413 -12.74 16.14 10.97
N HIS A 414 -12.61 17.47 11.03
CA HIS A 414 -13.75 18.41 11.09
C HIS A 414 -14.83 17.98 12.12
N ASP A 415 -14.39 17.71 13.35
CA ASP A 415 -15.25 17.34 14.48
C ASP A 415 -16.15 16.13 14.17
N GLY A 416 -15.56 15.10 13.54
CA GLY A 416 -16.26 13.87 13.23
C GLY A 416 -17.37 14.03 12.19
N LEU A 417 -17.21 14.92 11.20
CA LEU A 417 -18.20 15.10 10.13
C LEU A 417 -18.52 13.78 9.42
N LEU A 418 -17.50 12.99 9.07
CA LEU A 418 -17.69 11.71 8.39
C LEU A 418 -18.47 10.72 9.28
N LEU A 419 -18.17 10.67 10.58
CA LEU A 419 -18.89 9.84 11.54
C LEU A 419 -20.37 10.23 11.65
N ARG A 420 -20.68 11.53 11.70
CA ARG A 420 -22.07 12.02 11.68
C ARG A 420 -22.80 11.61 10.39
N ILE A 421 -22.13 11.70 9.24
CA ILE A 421 -22.69 11.26 7.96
C ILE A 421 -22.95 9.74 7.97
N LEU A 422 -22.02 8.93 8.49
CA LEU A 422 -22.16 7.47 8.59
C LEU A 422 -23.31 7.06 9.53
N LEU A 423 -23.45 7.72 10.66
CA LEU A 423 -24.56 7.48 11.60
C LEU A 423 -25.91 7.88 10.99
N LYS A 424 -25.95 8.96 10.20
CA LYS A 424 -27.16 9.39 9.51
C LYS A 424 -27.53 8.47 8.32
N SER A 425 -26.53 7.93 7.63
CA SER A 425 -26.76 7.04 6.48
C SER A 425 -27.15 5.64 6.89
N SER A 426 -26.69 5.13 8.05
CA SER A 426 -27.09 3.82 8.56
C SER A 426 -28.63 3.71 8.67
N LYS A 427 -29.31 4.80 9.06
CA LYS A 427 -30.79 4.93 9.11
C LYS A 427 -31.48 4.75 7.76
N ARG A 428 -30.93 5.30 6.67
CA ARG A 428 -31.57 5.25 5.35
C ARG A 428 -31.60 3.83 4.79
N THR A 429 -30.54 3.07 5.04
CA THR A 429 -30.47 1.65 4.69
C THR A 429 -31.54 0.83 5.42
N PHE A 430 -31.91 1.22 6.65
CA PHE A 430 -32.99 0.59 7.42
C PHE A 430 -34.40 0.94 6.93
N GLN A 431 -34.61 2.12 6.35
CA GLN A 431 -35.94 2.54 5.86
C GLN A 431 -36.26 2.05 4.44
N GLU A 432 -35.27 1.93 3.56
CA GLU A 432 -35.46 1.49 2.17
C GLU A 432 -35.55 -0.05 2.01
N GLN A 433 -35.11 -0.84 3.00
CA GLN A 433 -35.09 -2.32 2.93
C GLN A 433 -36.11 -2.99 3.88
N THR A 434 -37.30 -2.41 4.03
CA THR A 434 -38.38 -2.98 4.85
C THR A 434 -39.04 -4.24 4.27
N SER A 435 -38.45 -4.88 3.25
CA SER A 435 -38.99 -6.11 2.65
C SER A 435 -38.14 -7.38 2.79
N ASP A 436 -36.88 -7.37 3.25
CA ASP A 436 -36.10 -8.62 3.33
C ASP A 436 -35.11 -8.71 4.53
N THR A 437 -35.47 -9.59 5.46
CA THR A 437 -34.65 -10.45 6.37
C THR A 437 -33.82 -9.84 7.53
N ASP A 438 -33.97 -10.46 8.71
CA ASP A 438 -33.34 -10.22 10.02
C ASP A 438 -31.80 -10.06 10.04
N ASN A 439 -31.08 -10.43 8.98
CA ASN A 439 -29.61 -10.32 8.93
C ASN A 439 -29.11 -8.86 8.85
N ASN A 440 -29.90 -7.93 8.29
CA ASN A 440 -29.52 -6.52 8.17
C ASN A 440 -29.69 -5.74 9.49
N LEU A 441 -30.54 -6.21 10.41
CA LEU A 441 -30.76 -5.60 11.73
C LEU A 441 -29.51 -5.65 12.60
N ILE A 442 -28.73 -6.73 12.51
CA ILE A 442 -27.51 -6.95 13.31
C ILE A 442 -26.34 -6.07 12.80
N GLN A 443 -26.31 -5.78 11.50
CA GLN A 443 -25.18 -5.10 10.88
C GLN A 443 -25.16 -3.59 11.16
N GLY A 444 -26.31 -2.91 11.20
CA GLY A 444 -26.32 -1.47 11.53
C GLY A 444 -26.26 -1.17 13.04
N SER A 445 -26.76 -2.07 13.90
CA SER A 445 -26.55 -1.95 15.35
C SER A 445 -25.07 -2.11 15.73
N SER A 446 -24.35 -3.00 15.03
CA SER A 446 -22.91 -3.16 15.23
C SER A 446 -22.09 -1.94 14.80
N LEU A 447 -22.45 -1.24 13.71
CA LEU A 447 -21.70 -0.06 13.25
C LEU A 447 -21.78 1.10 14.26
N ILE A 448 -22.96 1.37 14.79
CA ILE A 448 -23.17 2.44 15.79
C ILE A 448 -22.33 2.14 17.04
N GLU A 449 -22.38 0.90 17.54
CA GLU A 449 -21.60 0.46 18.69
C GLU A 449 -20.09 0.57 18.44
N ILE A 450 -19.62 0.16 17.25
CA ILE A 450 -18.21 0.26 16.86
C ILE A 450 -17.76 1.72 16.83
N ILE A 451 -18.55 2.62 16.23
CA ILE A 451 -18.21 4.06 16.16
C ILE A 451 -18.02 4.64 17.56
N PHE A 452 -18.97 4.39 18.47
CA PHE A 452 -18.86 4.93 19.83
C PHE A 452 -17.77 4.24 20.66
N LYS A 453 -17.49 2.94 20.44
CA LYS A 453 -16.33 2.26 21.04
C LYS A 453 -15.01 2.90 20.59
N VAL A 454 -14.84 3.14 19.29
CA VAL A 454 -13.64 3.80 18.75
C VAL A 454 -13.49 5.19 19.35
N LEU A 455 -14.54 6.01 19.32
CA LEU A 455 -14.50 7.37 19.89
C LEU A 455 -14.24 7.37 21.40
N TYR A 456 -14.77 6.40 22.14
CA TYR A 456 -14.52 6.24 23.58
C TYR A 456 -13.04 6.03 23.89
N HIS A 457 -12.31 5.31 23.03
CA HIS A 457 -10.86 5.12 23.18
C HIS A 457 -10.03 6.33 22.70
N CYS A 458 -10.63 7.34 22.06
CA CYS A 458 -9.95 8.51 21.52
C CYS A 458 -9.82 9.65 22.53
N ASN A 459 -9.09 9.42 23.63
CA ASN A 459 -8.93 10.38 24.74
C ASN A 459 -8.35 11.74 24.35
N PHE A 460 -7.66 11.84 23.21
CA PHE A 460 -7.03 13.08 22.73
C PHE A 460 -7.99 14.03 21.98
N SER A 461 -9.23 13.61 21.68
CA SER A 461 -10.23 14.45 21.00
C SER A 461 -11.64 14.32 21.63
N PRO A 462 -11.81 14.70 22.91
CA PRO A 462 -13.08 14.54 23.62
C PRO A 462 -14.22 15.38 23.01
N GLN A 463 -13.88 16.52 22.40
CA GLN A 463 -14.85 17.38 21.71
C GLN A 463 -15.51 16.68 20.51
N THR A 464 -14.74 15.88 19.76
CA THR A 464 -15.27 15.09 18.64
C THR A 464 -16.30 14.07 19.11
N PHE A 465 -16.03 13.38 20.23
CA PHE A 465 -17.00 12.47 20.84
C PHE A 465 -18.30 13.21 21.17
N GLY A 466 -18.20 14.35 21.88
CA GLY A 466 -19.36 15.14 22.27
C GLY A 466 -20.19 15.59 21.07
N ASN A 467 -19.54 16.14 20.04
CA ASN A 467 -20.20 16.60 18.82
C ASN A 467 -20.91 15.48 18.05
N VAL A 468 -20.26 14.32 17.90
CA VAL A 468 -20.87 13.16 17.23
C VAL A 468 -22.03 12.59 18.07
N PHE A 469 -21.86 12.46 19.38
CA PHE A 469 -22.88 11.95 20.29
C PHE A 469 -24.11 12.85 20.34
N VAL A 470 -23.95 14.16 20.52
CA VAL A 470 -25.06 15.12 20.53
C VAL A 470 -25.80 15.11 19.21
N SER A 471 -25.08 15.16 18.08
CA SER A 471 -25.67 15.10 16.74
C SER A 471 -26.50 13.83 16.56
N TYR A 472 -25.99 12.68 17.01
CA TYR A 472 -26.71 11.41 16.95
C TYR A 472 -27.96 11.39 17.84
N MET A 473 -27.86 11.87 19.09
CA MET A 473 -28.98 11.96 20.02
C MET A 473 -30.09 12.89 19.53
N GLU A 474 -29.74 13.97 18.82
CA GLU A 474 -30.68 14.90 18.21
C GLU A 474 -31.34 14.29 16.96
N ASP A 475 -30.54 13.70 16.06
CA ASP A 475 -31.05 13.06 14.83
C ASP A 475 -31.98 11.86 15.13
N GLU A 476 -31.76 11.16 16.25
CA GLU A 476 -32.59 10.03 16.71
C GLU A 476 -33.66 10.42 17.75
N GLN A 477 -33.80 11.71 18.10
CA GLN A 477 -34.76 12.20 19.11
C GLN A 477 -34.66 11.45 20.46
N LEU A 478 -33.48 10.93 20.79
CA LEU A 478 -33.24 10.09 21.97
C LEU A 478 -33.28 10.89 23.28
N TRP A 479 -33.15 12.21 23.18
CA TRP A 479 -33.30 13.12 24.32
C TRP A 479 -34.65 12.94 25.02
N ASP A 480 -35.73 12.77 24.26
CA ASP A 480 -37.08 12.64 24.81
C ASP A 480 -37.26 11.35 25.62
N PHE A 481 -36.59 10.27 25.20
CA PHE A 481 -36.56 9.02 25.96
C PHE A 481 -35.81 9.17 27.28
N LEU A 482 -34.67 9.86 27.28
CA LEU A 482 -33.91 10.12 28.52
C LEU A 482 -34.67 11.03 29.50
N TYR A 483 -35.40 12.04 29.01
CA TYR A 483 -36.21 12.92 29.86
C TYR A 483 -37.39 12.22 30.53
N ASN A 484 -37.82 11.08 29.99
CA ASN A 484 -38.92 10.27 30.50
C ASN A 484 -38.48 9.18 31.50
N ILE A 485 -37.18 8.99 31.73
CA ILE A 485 -36.66 8.04 32.74
C ILE A 485 -36.76 8.67 34.15
N PRO A 486 -37.48 8.04 35.11
CA PRO A 486 -37.57 8.53 36.48
C PRO A 486 -36.17 8.60 37.13
N GLY A 487 -35.78 9.79 37.62
CA GLY A 487 -34.49 10.03 38.29
C GLY A 487 -33.45 10.80 37.45
N MET A 488 -33.60 10.86 36.12
CA MET A 488 -32.68 11.60 35.23
C MET A 488 -33.08 13.08 35.01
N ARG A 489 -34.26 13.50 35.48
CA ARG A 489 -34.76 14.90 35.37
C ARG A 489 -33.87 15.97 36.01
N ASN A 490 -32.96 15.61 36.91
CA ASN A 490 -32.04 16.55 37.56
C ASN A 490 -30.73 16.80 36.79
N LEU A 491 -30.52 16.15 35.64
CA LEU A 491 -29.32 16.28 34.80
C LEU A 491 -29.51 17.29 33.64
N LEU A 492 -30.20 18.42 33.91
CA LEU A 492 -30.24 19.60 33.02
C LEU A 492 -28.84 20.08 32.58
N PHE A 493 -27.79 19.69 33.30
CA PHE A 493 -26.39 19.91 32.99
C PHE A 493 -25.86 19.10 31.80
N VAL A 494 -26.46 17.98 31.38
CA VAL A 494 -25.85 17.11 30.35
C VAL A 494 -25.83 17.80 28.98
N LYS A 495 -26.91 18.49 28.61
CA LYS A 495 -26.94 19.22 27.33
C LYS A 495 -25.97 20.40 27.36
N GLU A 496 -25.90 21.18 28.45
CA GLU A 496 -24.92 22.28 28.58
C GLU A 496 -23.46 21.81 28.68
N VAL A 497 -23.20 20.64 29.25
CA VAL A 497 -21.84 20.07 29.39
C VAL A 497 -21.31 19.49 28.08
N PHE A 498 -22.17 19.01 27.19
CA PHE A 498 -21.74 18.54 25.86
C PHE A 498 -21.68 19.66 24.80
N TYR A 499 -22.38 20.78 25.01
CA TYR A 499 -22.34 21.95 24.14
C TYR A 499 -21.21 22.95 24.49
N ARG A 500 -20.52 22.77 25.63
CA ARG A 500 -19.30 23.51 26.03
C ARG A 500 -18.08 22.63 25.84
#